data_AF-A0A7D9IP68-F1
#
_entry.id   AF-A0A7D9IP68-F1
#
_cell.length_a   1.000
_cell.length_b   1.000
_cell.length_c   1.000
_cell.angle_alpha   90.00
_cell.angle_beta   90.00
_cell.angle_gamma   90.00
#
_symmetry.space_group_name_H-M   'P 1'
#
loop_
_entity.id
_entity.type
_entity.pdbx_description
1 polymer ?
#
loop_
_entity_poly.entity_id
_entity_poly.type
_entity_poly.pdbx_seq_one_letter_code
_entity_poly.pdbx_strand_id
1 'polypeptide(L)'
;MAMDLEELQLQLEKVLCEVSKDILIKLAVFLKLDEVKYQGKSKLKNPITDKEAPPKGLEVLKQQLDNLENDHQKQVEALQSKMEESELKATATSVSKPTTNDLKSVLRREFKINGQIGEPGQKDKLTFVSLVRQIESASSKGYSETEVIDGVIRAIIPNMQLRSYLETVSNLTMPKLRAILRSHFQEKSATELYQQLTTIVQSPEESPHSFLIRALDLRQKVLFASKEAGVKIKYDESLVQGLFLHSLETGLHHEAVRTK
;
A
#
# COMPACT_ATOMS: atom_id res chain seq x y z
N MET A 1 -14.14 15.75 31.43
CA MET A 1 -15.39 16.47 31.14
C MET A 1 -15.51 16.46 29.63
N ALA A 2 -16.35 15.59 29.07
CA ALA A 2 -16.50 15.49 27.62
C ALA A 2 -17.24 16.74 27.12
N MET A 3 -16.63 17.51 26.23
CA MET A 3 -17.30 18.64 25.57
C MET A 3 -18.34 18.08 24.60
N ASP A 4 -19.54 18.64 24.65
CA ASP A 4 -20.63 18.31 23.74
C ASP A 4 -20.29 18.73 22.30
N LEU A 5 -20.84 18.03 21.32
CA LEU A 5 -20.61 18.29 19.90
C LEU A 5 -21.07 19.70 19.50
N GLU A 6 -22.16 20.18 20.13
CA GLU A 6 -22.66 21.54 19.95
C GLU A 6 -21.70 22.59 20.51
N GLU A 7 -21.04 22.30 21.64
CA GLU A 7 -20.03 23.17 22.24
C GLU A 7 -18.79 23.25 21.36
N LEU A 8 -18.39 22.12 20.74
CA LEU A 8 -17.26 22.08 19.82
C LEU A 8 -17.56 22.85 18.52
N GLN A 9 -18.78 22.75 18.01
CA GLN A 9 -19.22 23.50 16.84
C GLN A 9 -19.24 25.01 17.10
N LEU A 10 -19.77 25.42 18.25
CA LEU A 10 -19.78 26.83 18.67
C LEU A 10 -18.35 27.37 18.87
N GLN A 11 -17.45 26.56 19.43
CA GLN A 11 -16.04 26.91 19.57
C GLN A 11 -15.34 27.03 18.21
N LEU A 12 -15.63 26.12 17.27
CA LEU A 12 -15.08 26.18 15.93
C LEU A 12 -15.56 27.42 15.17
N GLU A 13 -16.84 27.76 15.27
CA GLU A 13 -17.43 28.93 14.63
C GLU A 13 -16.87 30.24 15.20
N LYS A 14 -16.68 30.29 16.52
CA LYS A 14 -15.99 31.41 17.20
C LYS A 14 -14.55 31.56 16.71
N VAL A 15 -13.80 30.46 16.64
CA VAL A 15 -12.41 30.47 16.16
C VAL A 15 -12.35 30.87 14.69
N LEU A 16 -13.25 30.38 13.84
CA LEU A 16 -13.31 30.74 12.42
C LEU A 16 -13.63 32.22 12.20
N CYS A 17 -14.44 32.85 13.06
CA CYS A 17 -14.72 34.29 13.00
C CYS A 17 -13.51 35.16 13.36
N GLU A 18 -12.56 34.62 14.14
CA GLU A 18 -11.35 35.33 14.57
C GLU A 18 -10.16 35.12 13.59
N VAL A 19 -10.28 34.20 12.63
CA VAL A 19 -9.22 33.89 11.66
C VAL A 19 -9.25 34.86 10.47
N SER A 20 -8.08 35.40 10.12
CA SER A 20 -7.95 36.32 8.99
C SER A 20 -8.23 35.67 7.64
N LYS A 21 -8.77 36.45 6.70
CA LYS A 21 -9.16 36.00 5.36
C LYS A 21 -8.01 35.31 4.60
N ASP A 22 -6.77 35.76 4.79
CA ASP A 22 -5.60 35.17 4.12
C ASP A 22 -5.26 33.78 4.63
N ILE A 23 -5.49 33.52 5.93
CA ILE A 23 -5.30 32.20 6.53
C ILE A 23 -6.42 31.26 6.06
N LEU A 24 -7.66 31.76 5.98
CA LEU A 24 -8.79 31.01 5.42
C LEU A 24 -8.54 30.63 3.95
N ILE A 25 -7.97 31.52 3.15
CA ILE A 25 -7.61 31.22 1.75
C ILE A 25 -6.49 30.17 1.70
N LYS A 26 -5.46 30.28 2.53
CA LYS A 26 -4.39 29.27 2.59
C LYS A 26 -4.89 27.92 3.09
N LEU A 27 -5.83 27.90 4.03
CA LEU A 27 -6.52 26.70 4.49
C LEU A 27 -7.38 26.11 3.38
N ALA A 28 -8.10 26.93 2.60
CA ALA A 28 -8.88 26.47 1.47
C ALA A 28 -7.99 25.82 0.39
N VAL A 29 -6.86 26.44 0.06
CA VAL A 29 -5.85 25.89 -0.86
C VAL A 29 -5.27 24.58 -0.30
N PHE A 30 -4.91 24.55 0.99
CA PHE A 30 -4.34 23.37 1.66
C PHE A 30 -5.35 22.21 1.74
N LEU A 31 -6.62 22.51 1.98
CA LEU A 31 -7.73 21.57 1.99
C LEU A 31 -8.26 21.27 0.58
N LYS A 32 -7.65 21.85 -0.46
CA LYS A 32 -8.01 21.69 -1.88
C LYS A 32 -9.47 22.05 -2.20
N LEU A 33 -10.00 23.09 -1.54
CA LEU A 33 -11.36 23.60 -1.76
C LEU A 33 -11.48 24.52 -3.00
N ASP A 34 -10.38 24.79 -3.70
CA ASP A 34 -10.31 25.74 -4.83
C ASP A 34 -11.09 25.31 -6.10
N GLU A 35 -11.55 24.05 -6.18
CA GLU A 35 -12.24 23.55 -7.38
C GLU A 35 -13.77 23.65 -7.33
N VAL A 36 -14.35 24.08 -6.21
CA VAL A 36 -15.81 24.18 -6.08
C VAL A 36 -16.29 25.60 -6.38
N LYS A 37 -16.86 25.82 -7.57
CA LYS A 37 -17.62 27.04 -7.86
C LYS A 37 -18.85 27.10 -6.94
N TYR A 38 -18.77 27.90 -5.90
CA TYR A 38 -19.89 28.18 -5.00
C TYR A 38 -21.01 28.91 -5.76
N GLN A 39 -22.11 28.21 -6.07
CA GLN A 39 -23.35 28.79 -6.58
C GLN A 39 -24.37 28.89 -5.45
N GLY A 40 -24.16 29.84 -4.53
CA GLY A 40 -25.02 30.02 -3.35
C GLY A 40 -24.90 31.43 -2.76
N LYS A 41 -25.93 31.91 -2.09
CA LYS A 41 -26.11 33.32 -1.73
C LYS A 41 -25.19 33.74 -0.58
N SER A 42 -24.12 34.45 -0.91
CA SER A 42 -23.20 35.07 0.05
C SER A 42 -23.90 36.11 0.93
N LYS A 43 -23.83 35.95 2.25
CA LYS A 43 -24.12 37.01 3.24
C LYS A 43 -23.11 36.95 4.38
N LEU A 44 -21.88 37.35 4.14
CA LEU A 44 -20.95 37.70 5.22
C LEU A 44 -20.36 39.07 4.95
N LYS A 45 -20.61 39.98 5.90
CA LYS A 45 -20.15 41.38 5.91
C LYS A 45 -18.65 41.37 6.29
N ASN A 46 -17.84 42.13 5.55
CA ASN A 46 -16.41 42.37 5.82
C ASN A 46 -16.20 43.29 7.06
N PRO A 47 -14.96 43.67 7.44
CA PRO A 47 -14.09 42.95 8.37
C PRO A 47 -13.60 43.87 9.53
N ILE A 48 -12.99 43.33 10.58
CA ILE A 48 -12.18 44.12 11.52
C ILE A 48 -10.78 43.51 11.63
N THR A 49 -9.82 44.38 11.35
CA THR A 49 -8.36 44.32 11.50
C THR A 49 -7.94 44.11 12.96
N ASP A 50 -6.99 43.21 13.22
CA ASP A 50 -5.60 43.53 13.62
C ASP A 50 -4.89 42.35 14.32
N LYS A 51 -3.67 42.09 13.82
CA LYS A 51 -2.42 41.67 14.49
C LYS A 51 -2.46 40.85 15.80
N GLU A 52 -1.86 39.65 15.79
CA GLU A 52 -0.62 39.31 16.52
C GLU A 52 -0.15 37.85 16.27
N ALA A 53 1.12 37.58 16.62
CA ALA A 53 2.00 36.49 16.17
C ALA A 53 1.61 35.04 16.60
N PRO A 54 2.10 33.99 15.89
CA PRO A 54 1.62 32.61 16.08
C PRO A 54 2.16 31.94 17.36
N PRO A 55 1.37 31.05 18.01
CA PRO A 55 1.76 30.40 19.26
C PRO A 55 2.71 29.21 19.05
N LYS A 56 3.69 29.12 19.96
CA LYS A 56 4.83 28.18 20.00
C LYS A 56 4.46 26.67 19.99
N GLY A 57 3.19 26.30 20.13
CA GLY A 57 2.75 24.90 20.14
C GLY A 57 2.71 24.23 18.75
N LEU A 58 2.58 25.02 17.68
CA LEU A 58 2.46 24.51 16.31
C LEU A 58 3.82 24.04 15.75
N GLU A 59 4.92 24.60 16.25
CA GLU A 59 6.28 24.14 15.92
C GLU A 59 6.59 22.79 16.57
N VAL A 60 6.13 22.55 17.80
CA VAL A 60 6.36 21.31 18.53
C VAL A 60 5.70 20.11 17.84
N LEU A 61 4.46 20.28 17.36
CA LEU A 61 3.72 19.23 16.66
C LEU A 61 4.30 18.93 15.27
N LYS A 62 4.81 19.94 14.56
CA LYS A 62 5.53 19.75 13.29
C LYS A 62 6.83 18.97 13.51
N GLN A 63 7.59 19.32 14.55
CA GLN A 63 8.81 18.59 14.90
C GLN A 63 8.56 17.12 15.27
N GLN A 64 7.43 16.81 15.90
CA GLN A 64 7.08 15.43 16.25
C GLN A 64 6.73 14.58 15.02
N LEU A 65 6.06 15.15 14.00
CA LEU A 65 5.78 14.48 12.73
C LEU A 65 7.06 14.21 11.93
N ASP A 66 7.94 15.20 11.83
CA ASP A 66 9.23 15.07 11.12
C ASP A 66 10.14 14.03 11.78
N ASN A 67 10.13 13.94 13.12
CA ASN A 67 10.91 12.92 13.84
C ASN A 67 10.39 11.50 13.59
N LEU A 68 9.07 11.32 13.52
CA LEU A 68 8.45 10.01 13.31
C LEU A 68 8.67 9.48 11.88
N GLU A 69 8.65 10.38 10.90
CA GLU A 69 8.93 10.06 9.49
C GLU A 69 10.42 9.74 9.28
N ASN A 70 11.32 10.50 9.93
CA ASN A 70 12.75 10.21 9.91
C ASN A 70 13.11 8.90 10.62
N ASP A 71 12.43 8.55 11.71
CA ASP A 71 12.65 7.27 12.40
C ASP A 71 12.16 6.08 11.58
N HIS A 72 11.05 6.23 10.84
CA HIS A 72 10.58 5.22 9.91
C HIS A 72 11.55 5.03 8.73
N GLN A 73 12.04 6.13 8.15
CA GLN A 73 13.01 6.10 7.07
C GLN A 73 14.35 5.47 7.53
N LYS A 74 14.83 5.81 8.73
CA LYS A 74 16.02 5.19 9.33
C LYS A 74 15.83 3.70 9.64
N GLN A 75 14.64 3.26 10.05
CA GLN A 75 14.37 1.82 10.23
C GLN A 75 14.37 1.07 8.90
N VAL A 76 13.81 1.66 7.84
CA VAL A 76 13.82 1.08 6.49
C VAL A 76 15.25 0.99 5.96
N GLU A 77 16.05 2.05 6.13
CA GLU A 77 17.46 2.07 5.73
C GLU A 77 18.31 1.13 6.58
N ALA A 78 18.11 1.05 7.90
CA ALA A 78 18.84 0.12 8.76
C ALA A 78 18.50 -1.36 8.47
N LEU A 79 17.28 -1.66 8.02
CA LEU A 79 16.91 -3.00 7.55
C LEU A 79 17.51 -3.30 6.17
N GLN A 80 17.70 -2.29 5.31
CA GLN A 80 18.42 -2.42 4.04
C GLN A 80 19.94 -2.60 4.26
N SER A 81 20.57 -1.81 5.13
CA SER A 81 22.00 -1.93 5.46
C SER A 81 22.33 -3.24 6.19
N LYS A 82 21.43 -3.76 7.04
CA LYS A 82 21.61 -5.09 7.66
C LYS A 82 21.54 -6.25 6.67
N MET A 83 20.91 -6.07 5.50
CA MET A 83 20.98 -7.03 4.41
C MET A 83 22.32 -6.93 3.65
N GLU A 84 22.89 -5.73 3.53
CA GLU A 84 24.20 -5.50 2.88
C GLU A 84 25.41 -5.89 3.75
N GLU A 85 25.34 -5.77 5.08
CA GLU A 85 26.45 -6.09 5.99
C GLU A 85 26.80 -7.59 6.09
N SER A 86 25.91 -8.47 5.61
CA SER A 86 26.18 -9.91 5.54
C SER A 86 26.99 -10.35 4.31
N GLU A 87 27.35 -9.42 3.41
CA GLU A 87 28.06 -9.72 2.15
C GLU A 87 29.56 -9.29 2.13
N LEU A 88 30.11 -8.71 3.20
CA LEU A 88 31.49 -8.21 3.22
C LEU A 88 32.45 -9.09 4.03
N LYS A 89 32.66 -10.35 3.57
CA LYS A 89 33.84 -11.14 3.96
C LYS A 89 34.17 -12.21 2.91
N ALA A 90 34.74 -11.79 1.79
CA ALA A 90 35.77 -12.54 1.03
C ALA A 90 36.22 -11.72 -0.18
N THR A 91 37.41 -11.12 -0.09
CA THR A 91 38.02 -10.28 -1.13
C THR A 91 39.24 -10.98 -1.76
N ALA A 92 39.36 -10.83 -3.10
CA ALA A 92 40.54 -10.96 -3.99
C ALA A 92 41.13 -12.38 -4.25
N THR A 93 41.37 -12.81 -5.51
CA THR A 93 42.47 -12.31 -6.38
C THR A 93 42.38 -12.77 -7.87
N SER A 94 42.60 -11.80 -8.79
CA SER A 94 43.17 -11.75 -10.17
C SER A 94 42.81 -12.67 -11.37
N VAL A 95 42.34 -12.01 -12.45
CA VAL A 95 42.75 -11.98 -13.90
C VAL A 95 42.50 -13.20 -14.85
N SER A 96 41.51 -13.07 -15.76
CA SER A 96 41.63 -12.98 -17.25
C SER A 96 40.23 -13.15 -17.94
N LYS A 97 39.96 -12.42 -19.04
CA LYS A 97 38.69 -12.39 -19.83
C LYS A 97 38.50 -13.69 -20.64
N PRO A 98 37.26 -14.24 -20.86
CA PRO A 98 36.21 -13.59 -21.67
C PRO A 98 34.73 -13.72 -21.19
N THR A 99 33.89 -12.82 -21.71
CA THR A 99 32.40 -12.77 -21.70
C THR A 99 31.68 -12.59 -20.35
N THR A 100 31.31 -11.35 -20.05
CA THR A 100 30.99 -10.83 -18.71
C THR A 100 29.57 -11.11 -18.16
N ASN A 101 28.69 -11.79 -18.91
CA ASN A 101 27.33 -12.09 -18.43
C ASN A 101 27.19 -13.50 -17.84
N ASP A 102 27.98 -14.49 -18.29
CA ASP A 102 27.89 -15.87 -17.78
C ASP A 102 28.57 -16.08 -16.41
N LEU A 103 29.52 -15.22 -16.04
CA LEU A 103 30.25 -15.39 -14.77
C LEU A 103 29.49 -14.85 -13.55
N LYS A 104 28.53 -13.93 -13.76
CA LYS A 104 27.69 -13.41 -12.68
C LYS A 104 26.61 -14.41 -12.24
N SER A 105 26.14 -15.29 -13.11
CA SER A 105 25.20 -16.35 -12.74
C SER A 105 25.89 -17.46 -11.94
N VAL A 106 27.12 -17.83 -12.30
CA VAL A 106 27.89 -18.88 -11.61
C VAL A 106 28.33 -18.49 -10.19
N LEU A 107 28.57 -17.20 -9.93
CA LEU A 107 28.98 -16.70 -8.60
C LEU A 107 27.82 -16.16 -7.75
N ARG A 108 26.60 -16.11 -8.29
CA ARG A 108 25.44 -15.64 -7.54
C ARG A 108 24.89 -16.74 -6.65
N ARG A 109 24.51 -16.36 -5.43
CA ARG A 109 23.77 -17.22 -4.52
C ARG A 109 22.47 -17.65 -5.22
N GLU A 110 22.22 -18.96 -5.23
CA GLU A 110 21.03 -19.56 -5.82
C GLU A 110 19.77 -18.86 -5.33
N PHE A 111 18.83 -18.62 -6.24
CA PHE A 111 17.55 -18.02 -5.86
C PHE A 111 16.80 -18.93 -4.88
N LYS A 112 16.43 -18.36 -3.74
CA LYS A 112 15.66 -19.03 -2.70
C LYS A 112 14.54 -18.13 -2.22
N ILE A 113 13.35 -18.72 -2.10
CA ILE A 113 12.21 -18.09 -1.44
C ILE A 113 12.43 -18.15 0.07
N ASN A 114 12.23 -17.01 0.72
CA ASN A 114 12.19 -16.91 2.17
C ASN A 114 10.78 -17.25 2.65
N GLY A 115 10.67 -18.37 3.39
CA GLY A 115 9.40 -18.93 3.87
C GLY A 115 9.03 -20.23 3.17
N GLN A 116 7.88 -20.79 3.55
CA GLN A 116 7.33 -22.01 2.95
C GLN A 116 5.94 -21.76 2.38
N ILE A 117 5.66 -22.34 1.21
CA ILE A 117 4.36 -22.34 0.56
C ILE A 117 3.58 -23.55 1.10
N GLY A 118 2.58 -23.29 1.93
CA GLY A 118 1.68 -24.29 2.50
C GLY A 118 0.24 -24.11 2.02
N GLU A 119 -0.72 -24.71 2.72
CA GLU A 119 -2.12 -24.62 2.35
C GLU A 119 -2.70 -23.21 2.56
N PRO A 120 -3.75 -22.83 1.81
CA PRO A 120 -4.42 -21.54 1.97
C PRO A 120 -4.92 -21.33 3.40
N GLY A 121 -4.65 -20.16 3.98
CA GLY A 121 -5.13 -19.77 5.31
C GLY A 121 -4.21 -20.16 6.48
N GLN A 122 -3.09 -20.84 6.25
CA GLN A 122 -2.11 -21.14 7.29
C GLN A 122 -1.31 -19.88 7.69
N LYS A 123 -1.40 -19.45 8.95
CA LYS A 123 -0.77 -18.21 9.46
C LYS A 123 0.76 -18.25 9.46
N ASP A 124 1.37 -19.42 9.59
CA ASP A 124 2.83 -19.59 9.64
C ASP A 124 3.46 -19.78 8.26
N LYS A 125 2.68 -19.62 7.18
CA LYS A 125 3.11 -19.89 5.81
C LYS A 125 3.05 -18.63 4.96
N LEU A 126 3.76 -18.67 3.85
CA LEU A 126 3.91 -17.54 2.96
C LEU A 126 2.56 -17.16 2.33
N THR A 127 2.19 -15.88 2.39
CA THR A 127 1.02 -15.37 1.68
C THR A 127 1.32 -15.20 0.18
N PHE A 128 0.29 -15.22 -0.66
CA PHE A 128 0.44 -15.00 -2.10
C PHE A 128 1.14 -13.67 -2.41
N VAL A 129 0.75 -12.59 -1.75
CA VAL A 129 1.36 -11.25 -1.95
C VAL A 129 2.86 -11.26 -1.64
N SER A 130 3.27 -11.95 -0.56
CA SER A 130 4.68 -12.07 -0.21
C SER A 130 5.46 -12.89 -1.25
N LEU A 131 4.87 -13.98 -1.73
CA LEU A 131 5.46 -14.81 -2.79
C LEU A 131 5.64 -14.04 -4.10
N VAL A 132 4.61 -13.33 -4.55
CA VAL A 132 4.66 -12.54 -5.78
C VAL A 132 5.72 -11.45 -5.69
N ARG A 133 5.84 -10.76 -4.55
CA ARG A 133 6.90 -9.76 -4.33
C ARG A 133 8.30 -10.36 -4.42
N GLN A 134 8.52 -11.56 -3.86
CA GLN A 134 9.80 -12.25 -3.95
C GLN A 134 10.12 -12.65 -5.41
N ILE A 135 9.12 -13.12 -6.16
CA ILE A 135 9.24 -13.44 -7.58
C ILE A 135 9.58 -12.18 -8.42
N GLU A 136 8.89 -11.07 -8.19
CA GLU A 136 9.15 -9.80 -8.88
C GLU A 136 10.52 -9.23 -8.53
N SER A 137 10.93 -9.33 -7.26
CA SER A 137 12.27 -8.95 -6.82
C SER A 137 13.34 -9.82 -7.48
N ALA A 138 13.10 -11.13 -7.63
CA ALA A 138 14.02 -12.03 -8.31
C ALA A 138 14.19 -11.67 -9.79
N SER A 139 13.07 -11.41 -10.47
CA SER A 139 13.07 -10.97 -11.86
C SER A 139 13.81 -9.64 -12.02
N SER A 140 13.57 -8.68 -11.12
CA SER A 140 14.25 -7.37 -11.12
C SER A 140 15.75 -7.48 -10.83
N LYS A 141 16.16 -8.46 -10.02
CA LYS A 141 17.58 -8.77 -9.76
C LYS A 141 18.25 -9.46 -10.94
N GLY A 142 17.50 -9.92 -11.95
CA GLY A 142 18.02 -10.57 -13.15
C GLY A 142 18.24 -12.08 -12.99
N TYR A 143 17.52 -12.74 -12.09
CA TYR A 143 17.47 -14.21 -12.06
C TYR A 143 16.71 -14.74 -13.28
N SER A 144 17.16 -15.88 -13.81
CA SER A 144 16.46 -16.51 -14.93
C SER A 144 15.09 -17.05 -14.49
N GLU A 145 14.15 -17.09 -15.42
CA GLU A 145 12.81 -17.62 -15.19
C GLU A 145 12.84 -19.06 -14.65
N THR A 146 13.75 -19.90 -15.16
CA THR A 146 13.97 -21.26 -14.68
C THR A 146 14.43 -21.31 -13.22
N GLU A 147 15.42 -20.49 -12.82
CA GLU A 147 15.89 -20.45 -11.43
C GLU A 147 14.79 -19.99 -10.46
N VAL A 148 13.96 -19.04 -10.89
CA VAL A 148 12.84 -18.55 -10.09
C VAL A 148 11.79 -19.65 -9.90
N ILE A 149 11.44 -20.36 -10.98
CA ILE A 149 10.51 -21.49 -10.94
C ILE A 149 11.02 -22.59 -9.98
N ASP A 150 12.29 -22.99 -10.10
CA ASP A 150 12.88 -24.01 -9.24
C ASP A 150 12.92 -23.56 -7.77
N GLY A 151 13.25 -22.29 -7.52
CA GLY A 151 13.21 -21.69 -6.20
C GLY A 151 11.82 -21.71 -5.57
N VAL A 152 10.77 -21.51 -6.37
CA VAL A 152 9.37 -21.61 -5.94
C VAL A 152 9.00 -23.06 -5.64
N ILE A 153 9.33 -24.02 -6.51
CA ILE A 153 9.02 -25.44 -6.32
C ILE A 153 9.66 -25.96 -5.02
N ARG A 154 10.92 -25.61 -4.76
CA ARG A 154 11.65 -25.98 -3.53
C ARG A 154 11.04 -25.39 -2.26
N ALA A 155 10.33 -24.26 -2.36
CA ALA A 155 9.71 -23.60 -1.23
C ALA A 155 8.35 -24.21 -0.85
N ILE A 156 7.76 -25.04 -1.71
CA ILE A 156 6.52 -25.76 -1.42
C ILE A 156 6.82 -26.91 -0.46
N ILE A 157 5.97 -27.08 0.54
CA ILE A 157 6.10 -28.15 1.52
C ILE A 157 6.17 -29.51 0.80
N PRO A 158 7.13 -30.38 1.16
CA PRO A 158 7.19 -31.74 0.63
C PRO A 158 5.86 -32.48 0.81
N ASN A 159 5.50 -33.34 -0.15
CA ASN A 159 4.25 -34.13 -0.18
C ASN A 159 2.96 -33.35 -0.50
N MET A 160 3.02 -32.06 -0.83
CA MET A 160 1.87 -31.37 -1.42
C MET A 160 1.67 -31.76 -2.88
N GLN A 161 0.42 -32.01 -3.26
CA GLN A 161 0.03 -32.30 -4.64
C GLN A 161 0.45 -31.17 -5.60
N LEU A 162 0.41 -29.92 -5.14
CA LEU A 162 0.90 -28.77 -5.90
C LEU A 162 2.36 -28.95 -6.34
N ARG A 163 3.23 -29.42 -5.43
CA ARG A 163 4.65 -29.60 -5.72
C ARG A 163 4.84 -30.69 -6.78
N SER A 164 4.25 -31.86 -6.56
CA SER A 164 4.31 -32.98 -7.51
C SER A 164 3.78 -32.57 -8.89
N TYR A 165 2.69 -31.81 -8.94
CA TYR A 165 2.14 -31.29 -10.19
C TYR A 165 3.14 -30.37 -10.90
N LEU A 166 3.71 -29.38 -10.21
CA LEU A 166 4.66 -28.44 -10.82
C LEU A 166 5.95 -29.13 -11.28
N GLU A 167 6.41 -30.17 -10.60
CA GLU A 167 7.58 -30.97 -11.00
C GLU A 167 7.33 -31.80 -12.27
N THR A 168 6.07 -32.17 -12.56
CA THR A 168 5.71 -32.96 -13.76
C THR A 168 5.40 -32.10 -15.00
N VAL A 169 5.13 -30.81 -14.83
CA VAL A 169 4.78 -29.91 -15.94
C VAL A 169 6.05 -29.50 -16.69
N SER A 170 6.21 -29.97 -17.92
CA SER A 170 7.28 -29.52 -18.81
C SER A 170 7.01 -28.10 -19.35
N ASN A 171 8.09 -27.34 -19.59
CA ASN A 171 8.05 -25.98 -20.13
C ASN A 171 7.15 -25.02 -19.34
N LEU A 172 7.26 -25.06 -18.01
CA LEU A 172 6.54 -24.13 -17.15
C LEU A 172 7.06 -22.70 -17.38
N THR A 173 6.15 -21.77 -17.65
CA THR A 173 6.44 -20.34 -17.80
C THR A 173 5.92 -19.57 -16.59
N MET A 174 6.47 -18.39 -16.31
CA MET A 174 6.09 -17.49 -15.22
C MET A 174 4.61 -17.13 -15.25
N PRO A 175 3.98 -16.78 -16.39
CA PRO A 175 2.55 -16.51 -16.41
C PRO A 175 1.72 -17.73 -15.99
N LYS A 176 2.12 -18.94 -16.41
CA LYS A 176 1.44 -20.19 -16.06
C LYS A 176 1.65 -20.55 -14.58
N LEU A 177 2.87 -20.41 -14.07
CA LEU A 177 3.19 -20.59 -12.66
C LEU A 177 2.37 -19.62 -11.79
N ARG A 178 2.32 -18.32 -12.13
CA ARG A 178 1.52 -17.33 -11.40
C ARG A 178 0.04 -17.69 -11.37
N ALA A 179 -0.53 -18.12 -12.50
CA ALA A 179 -1.92 -18.55 -12.57
C ALA A 179 -2.20 -19.77 -11.66
N ILE A 180 -1.32 -20.77 -11.67
CA ILE A 180 -1.42 -21.96 -10.80
C ILE A 180 -1.32 -21.56 -9.32
N LEU A 181 -0.33 -20.75 -8.96
CA LEU A 181 -0.15 -20.27 -7.59
C LEU A 181 -1.37 -19.48 -7.12
N ARG A 182 -1.91 -18.57 -7.96
CA ARG A 182 -3.11 -17.81 -7.61
C ARG A 182 -4.29 -18.73 -7.32
N SER A 183 -4.51 -19.74 -8.18
CA SER A 183 -5.56 -20.74 -7.98
C SER A 183 -5.33 -21.53 -6.69
N HIS A 184 -4.08 -21.89 -6.40
CA HIS A 184 -3.74 -22.62 -5.18
C HIS A 184 -4.07 -21.78 -3.93
N PHE A 185 -3.69 -20.51 -3.90
CA PHE A 185 -3.96 -19.60 -2.78
C PHE A 185 -5.40 -19.09 -2.72
N GLN A 186 -6.26 -19.45 -3.68
CA GLN A 186 -7.65 -18.97 -3.78
C GLN A 186 -7.75 -17.43 -3.83
N GLU A 187 -6.80 -16.80 -4.50
CA GLU A 187 -6.67 -15.35 -4.50
C GLU A 187 -7.62 -14.70 -5.51
N LYS A 188 -8.47 -13.80 -5.01
CA LYS A 188 -9.48 -13.09 -5.77
C LYS A 188 -8.84 -12.31 -6.92
N SER A 189 -9.42 -12.40 -8.10
CA SER A 189 -9.04 -11.61 -9.28
C SER A 189 -9.22 -10.11 -9.06
N ALA A 190 -8.56 -9.30 -9.90
CA ALA A 190 -8.71 -7.85 -9.86
C ALA A 190 -10.18 -7.41 -9.99
N THR A 191 -10.96 -8.09 -10.84
CA THR A 191 -12.39 -7.82 -11.05
C THR A 191 -13.24 -8.17 -9.84
N GLU A 192 -12.98 -9.30 -9.18
CA GLU A 192 -13.70 -9.66 -7.95
C GLU A 192 -13.40 -8.69 -6.80
N LEU A 193 -12.14 -8.26 -6.68
CA LEU A 193 -11.74 -7.26 -5.68
C LEU A 193 -12.36 -5.89 -6.00
N TYR A 194 -12.40 -5.51 -7.28
CA TYR A 194 -13.04 -4.27 -7.73
C TYR A 194 -14.54 -4.28 -7.41
N GLN A 195 -15.23 -5.39 -7.70
CA GLN A 195 -16.64 -5.55 -7.36
C GLN A 195 -16.88 -5.49 -5.84
N GLN A 196 -16.00 -6.10 -5.05
CA GLN A 196 -16.08 -6.02 -3.58
C GLN A 196 -15.87 -4.59 -3.07
N LEU A 197 -15.02 -3.80 -3.74
CA LEU A 197 -14.83 -2.40 -3.40
C LEU A 197 -16.11 -1.60 -3.68
N THR A 198 -16.79 -1.86 -4.79
CA THR A 198 -18.07 -1.22 -5.13
C THR A 198 -19.15 -1.45 -4.07
N THR A 199 -19.19 -2.63 -3.47
CA THR A 199 -20.24 -3.02 -2.51
C THR A 199 -19.78 -2.95 -1.05
N ILE A 200 -18.63 -2.32 -0.78
CA ILE A 200 -18.10 -2.28 0.57
C ILE A 200 -18.97 -1.35 1.43
N VAL A 201 -19.40 -1.85 2.58
CA VAL A 201 -20.18 -1.10 3.56
C VAL A 201 -19.63 -1.35 4.96
N GLN A 202 -19.75 -0.36 5.84
CA GLN A 202 -19.37 -0.48 7.24
C GLN A 202 -20.29 -1.49 7.92
N SER A 203 -19.73 -2.46 8.62
CA SER A 203 -20.52 -3.42 9.41
C SER A 203 -21.08 -2.73 10.66
N PRO A 204 -22.23 -3.17 11.22
CA PRO A 204 -22.84 -2.54 12.40
C PRO A 204 -21.91 -2.53 13.64
N GLU A 205 -21.07 -3.56 13.77
CA GLU A 205 -20.11 -3.71 14.87
C GLU A 205 -18.71 -3.12 14.56
N GLU A 206 -18.53 -2.54 13.37
CA GLU A 206 -17.22 -2.06 12.90
C GLU A 206 -17.09 -0.55 13.13
N SER A 207 -15.98 -0.13 13.74
CA SER A 207 -15.68 1.30 13.88
C SER A 207 -15.44 1.96 12.52
N PRO A 208 -15.72 3.28 12.35
CA PRO A 208 -15.41 3.99 11.12
C PRO A 208 -13.93 3.89 10.72
N HIS A 209 -13.03 3.86 11.71
CA HIS A 209 -11.59 3.69 11.49
C HIS A 209 -11.26 2.31 10.93
N SER A 210 -11.81 1.24 11.53
CA SER A 210 -11.62 -0.13 11.05
C SER A 210 -12.15 -0.30 9.63
N PHE A 211 -13.31 0.28 9.34
CA PHE A 211 -13.88 0.30 7.99
C PHE A 211 -12.95 0.99 6.98
N LEU A 212 -12.41 2.16 7.32
CA LEU A 212 -11.49 2.89 6.46
C LEU A 212 -10.23 2.07 6.16
N ILE A 213 -9.62 1.45 7.18
CA ILE A 213 -8.44 0.59 6.99
C ILE A 213 -8.77 -0.60 6.08
N ARG A 214 -9.93 -1.22 6.26
CA ARG A 214 -10.39 -2.33 5.41
C ARG A 214 -10.65 -1.89 3.96
N ALA A 215 -11.24 -0.72 3.76
CA ALA A 215 -11.44 -0.15 2.43
C ALA A 215 -10.11 0.20 1.74
N LEU A 216 -9.14 0.76 2.48
CA LEU A 216 -7.80 1.06 1.99
C LEU A 216 -7.03 -0.19 1.59
N ASP A 217 -7.08 -1.23 2.43
CA ASP A 217 -6.48 -2.53 2.12
C ASP A 217 -7.11 -3.13 0.85
N LEU A 218 -8.44 -3.07 0.73
CA LEU A 218 -9.15 -3.55 -0.46
C LEU A 218 -8.76 -2.76 -1.72
N ARG A 219 -8.68 -1.42 -1.64
CA ARG A 219 -8.18 -0.56 -2.72
C ARG A 219 -6.78 -0.99 -3.16
N GLN A 220 -5.89 -1.22 -2.20
CA GLN A 220 -4.51 -1.62 -2.49
C GLN A 220 -4.43 -3.00 -3.13
N LYS A 221 -5.28 -3.94 -2.70
CA LYS A 221 -5.39 -5.28 -3.30
C LYS A 221 -5.88 -5.23 -4.75
N VAL A 222 -6.85 -4.37 -5.07
CA VAL A 222 -7.29 -4.14 -6.45
C VAL A 222 -6.13 -3.67 -7.32
N LEU A 223 -5.39 -2.65 -6.87
CA LEU A 223 -4.24 -2.11 -7.61
C LEU A 223 -3.13 -3.15 -7.78
N PHE A 224 -2.86 -3.94 -6.73
CA PHE A 224 -1.87 -5.01 -6.79
C PHE A 224 -2.26 -6.08 -7.83
N ALA A 225 -3.50 -6.58 -7.77
CA ALA A 225 -3.99 -7.58 -8.72
C ALA A 225 -4.09 -7.04 -10.16
N SER A 226 -4.32 -5.74 -10.34
CA SER A 226 -4.38 -5.07 -11.64
C SER A 226 -3.01 -4.93 -12.31
N LYS A 227 -1.95 -4.73 -11.52
CA LYS A 227 -0.57 -4.56 -12.03
C LYS A 227 0.09 -5.88 -12.43
N GLU A 228 -0.47 -7.01 -12.03
CA GLU A 228 0.12 -8.33 -12.27
C GLU A 228 0.20 -8.67 -13.77
N ALA A 229 1.35 -9.25 -14.16
CA ALA A 229 1.60 -9.64 -15.54
C ALA A 229 0.69 -10.82 -15.96
N GLY A 230 0.02 -10.68 -17.11
CA GLY A 230 -0.86 -11.71 -17.67
C GLY A 230 -2.34 -11.57 -17.32
N VAL A 231 -2.73 -10.55 -16.53
CA VAL A 231 -4.14 -10.25 -16.28
C VAL A 231 -4.75 -9.55 -17.50
N LYS A 232 -5.91 -10.05 -17.95
CA LYS A 232 -6.64 -9.52 -19.12
C LYS A 232 -7.24 -8.14 -18.88
N ILE A 233 -7.70 -7.89 -17.66
CA ILE A 233 -8.39 -6.66 -17.27
C ILE A 233 -7.50 -5.90 -16.29
N LYS A 234 -7.08 -4.70 -16.70
CA LYS A 234 -6.32 -3.78 -15.85
C LYS A 234 -7.23 -2.62 -15.46
N TYR A 235 -7.29 -2.36 -14.17
CA TYR A 235 -7.91 -1.19 -13.57
C TYR A 235 -6.86 -0.11 -13.38
N ASP A 236 -7.15 1.09 -13.89
CA ASP A 236 -6.33 2.27 -13.72
C ASP A 236 -6.44 2.83 -12.30
N GLU A 237 -5.37 3.49 -11.84
CA GLU A 237 -5.28 4.01 -10.48
C GLU A 237 -6.30 5.12 -10.20
N SER A 238 -6.54 6.01 -11.19
CA SER A 238 -7.55 7.06 -11.06
C SER A 238 -8.97 6.51 -10.98
N LEU A 239 -9.28 5.46 -11.76
CA LEU A 239 -10.58 4.79 -11.72
C LEU A 239 -10.82 4.12 -10.36
N VAL A 240 -9.83 3.40 -9.85
CA VAL A 240 -9.93 2.71 -8.55
C VAL A 240 -10.04 3.74 -7.42
N GLN A 241 -9.35 4.88 -7.52
CA GLN A 241 -9.45 5.96 -6.54
C GLN A 241 -10.84 6.59 -6.53
N GLY A 242 -11.41 6.89 -7.70
CA GLY A 242 -12.76 7.43 -7.80
C GLY A 242 -13.80 6.48 -7.21
N LEU A 243 -13.72 5.18 -7.54
CA LEU A 243 -14.58 4.17 -6.94
C LEU A 243 -14.40 4.09 -5.42
N PHE A 244 -13.16 4.07 -4.93
CA PHE A 244 -12.88 4.00 -3.50
C PHE A 244 -13.53 5.16 -2.72
N LEU A 245 -13.41 6.39 -3.22
CA LEU A 245 -14.02 7.56 -2.58
C LEU A 245 -15.55 7.44 -2.56
N HIS A 246 -16.15 7.07 -3.69
CA HIS A 246 -17.59 6.85 -3.77
C HIS A 246 -18.07 5.77 -2.80
N SER A 247 -17.38 4.62 -2.78
CA SER A 247 -17.67 3.51 -1.89
C SER A 247 -17.55 3.87 -0.41
N LEU A 248 -16.59 4.73 -0.04
CA LEU A 248 -16.48 5.23 1.33
C LEU A 248 -17.66 6.13 1.70
N GLU A 249 -18.02 7.06 0.82
CA GLU A 249 -19.13 7.99 1.03
C GLU A 249 -20.46 7.25 1.20
N THR A 250 -20.73 6.26 0.34
CA THR A 250 -21.98 5.50 0.39
C THR A 250 -21.97 4.39 1.44
N GLY A 251 -20.80 3.86 1.79
CA GLY A 251 -20.65 2.70 2.67
C GLY A 251 -20.52 3.02 4.15
N LEU A 252 -20.18 4.25 4.52
CA LEU A 252 -20.15 4.69 5.92
C LEU A 252 -21.57 4.86 6.48
N HIS A 253 -21.82 4.24 7.63
CA HIS A 253 -23.10 4.34 8.34
C HIS A 253 -23.11 5.48 9.37
N HIS A 254 -21.94 5.97 9.77
CA HIS A 254 -21.83 6.96 10.82
C HIS A 254 -22.31 8.34 10.34
N GLU A 255 -23.47 8.80 10.82
CA GLU A 255 -24.10 10.05 10.36
C GLU A 255 -23.18 11.26 10.46
N ALA A 256 -22.39 11.41 11.52
CA ALA A 256 -21.43 12.52 11.69
C ALA A 256 -20.36 12.62 10.58
N VAL A 257 -20.20 11.58 9.77
CA VAL A 257 -19.28 11.57 8.61
C VAL A 257 -20.03 11.76 7.29
N ARG A 258 -21.33 11.45 7.24
CA ARG A 258 -22.17 11.52 6.04
C ARG A 258 -22.86 12.88 5.86
N THR A 259 -23.08 13.63 6.94
CA THR A 259 -23.63 14.99 6.91
C THR A 259 -22.52 16.02 7.07
N LYS A 260 -21.87 16.39 5.97
CA LYS A 260 -21.16 17.67 5.81
C LYS A 260 -21.50 18.29 4.47
#